data_AF-A0AAD9YKX8-F1
#
_entry.id   AF-A0AAD9YKX8-F1
#
_cell.length_a   1.000
_cell.length_b   1.000
_cell.length_c   1.000
_cell.angle_alpha   90.00
_cell.angle_beta   90.00
_cell.angle_gamma   90.00
#
_symmetry.space_group_name_H-M   'P 1'
#
loop_
_entity.id
_entity.type
_entity.pdbx_description
1 polymer ?
#
loop_
_entity_poly.entity_id
_entity_poly.type
_entity_poly.pdbx_seq_one_letter_code
_entity_poly.pdbx_strand_id
1 'polypeptide(L)'
;MVSNFSAVHPAAGEEQGQHEPRYVDFPIAPNDATWENGEPAMLYAAGVPNEEMMQRAPQVGVASVWWEGNPCNMHLLDLGKTVKEAIKKKGYIAWQYSTLGVSDGIAQGNEGMRFSLQSRELIADNIETITCAQAHDATVAIPGCDKNMPGCVMAVARHNRPSVIVYGGTVAGGYCEVLKKPIDIVTCYEAQGAYLFGTLGSWSDDKNVTPEEILSSIEKGAVPGPGACGGMYTANSLATIIETLGLSVTGSSSTPAASPTKMREAEKVADAIEVCLRRNIRPRDILTKESFENALVITMALGGSTNSVLHTLAMARAAEVPLDLEDFQRVSRKTPFIANLKPSGKYVIEDLFHIGGVPSVTKLLIAGGLLNGKTLTVTGKTLEENVADWPSLPPQQDIIRPLSNPIKAAGHLVVLHGNIAPGGAVAKITGKEGLRFEGEARCFNKESELVTELNAGNIPRDRNIVLVVRYEGPKGGPGMPEQLKASATLIGANLKNVALITDGRYSGASHGFIVGHIVPEAAVGGPIAAIKDGDVISIDAETCTISMNVGDEDIKGRLRQWKPPRPPVTRGTLAKYAKLVASASDGAVTDLF
;
A
#
# COMPACT_ATOMS: atom_id res chain seq x y z
N MET A 1 -65.73 -36.34 27.44
CA MET A 1 -66.07 -37.58 26.70
C MET A 1 -66.38 -37.15 25.28
N VAL A 2 -65.47 -37.35 24.32
CA VAL A 2 -65.46 -38.49 23.36
C VAL A 2 -66.76 -38.46 22.52
N SER A 3 -66.82 -38.33 21.18
CA SER A 3 -66.01 -38.82 20.05
C SER A 3 -66.41 -38.02 18.77
N ASN A 4 -65.54 -37.55 17.87
CA ASN A 4 -64.66 -38.19 16.87
C ASN A 4 -65.29 -38.58 15.50
N PHE A 5 -64.64 -38.07 14.44
CA PHE A 5 -64.53 -38.47 13.02
C PHE A 5 -65.57 -38.08 11.94
N SER A 6 -65.07 -37.25 11.01
CA SER A 6 -65.20 -37.45 9.56
C SER A 6 -63.99 -36.81 8.87
N ALA A 7 -63.25 -37.62 8.10
CA ALA A 7 -62.03 -37.25 7.38
C ALA A 7 -62.37 -36.77 5.97
N VAL A 8 -61.69 -35.71 5.52
CA VAL A 8 -61.63 -35.30 4.11
C VAL A 8 -60.17 -35.03 3.77
N HIS A 9 -59.62 -35.82 2.84
CA HIS A 9 -58.36 -35.54 2.16
C HIS A 9 -58.51 -34.29 1.28
N PRO A 10 -57.43 -33.51 1.09
CA PRO A 10 -57.02 -33.33 -0.29
C PRO A 10 -55.49 -33.34 -0.53
N ALA A 11 -55.18 -33.88 -1.70
CA ALA A 11 -54.18 -33.45 -2.69
C ALA A 11 -52.71 -33.30 -2.28
N ALA A 12 -51.89 -34.18 -2.88
CA ALA A 12 -50.49 -33.92 -3.19
C ALA A 12 -50.37 -32.80 -4.23
N GLY A 13 -49.38 -31.92 -4.06
CA GLY A 13 -48.96 -30.98 -5.10
C GLY A 13 -48.26 -29.73 -4.55
N GLU A 14 -47.10 -29.44 -5.14
CA GLU A 14 -46.26 -28.23 -4.98
C GLU A 14 -45.33 -28.20 -3.75
N GLU A 15 -44.16 -28.85 -3.92
CA GLU A 15 -42.92 -28.44 -3.25
C GLU A 15 -42.69 -26.95 -3.53
N GLN A 16 -42.90 -26.11 -2.52
CA GLN A 16 -42.37 -24.76 -2.50
C GLN A 16 -40.85 -24.87 -2.56
N GLY A 17 -40.28 -24.52 -3.72
CA GLY A 17 -38.85 -24.38 -3.90
C GLY A 17 -38.30 -23.48 -2.80
N GLN A 18 -37.44 -24.03 -1.95
CA GLN A 18 -36.67 -23.27 -0.99
C GLN A 18 -35.86 -22.24 -1.78
N HIS A 19 -36.27 -20.97 -1.73
CA HIS A 19 -35.44 -19.86 -2.20
C HIS A 19 -34.15 -19.87 -1.37
N GLU A 20 -33.02 -20.19 -2.00
CA GLU A 20 -31.71 -19.98 -1.39
C GLU A 20 -31.59 -18.49 -0.99
N PRO A 21 -31.14 -18.17 0.22
CA PRO A 21 -31.04 -16.80 0.68
C PRO A 21 -30.02 -16.03 -0.17
N ARG A 22 -30.39 -14.86 -0.70
CA ARG A 22 -29.42 -13.89 -1.21
C ARG A 22 -28.62 -13.37 -0.02
N TYR A 23 -27.34 -13.72 0.02
CA TYR A 23 -26.44 -13.55 1.18
C TYR A 23 -25.90 -12.12 1.32
N VAL A 24 -26.64 -11.12 1.84
CA VAL A 24 -26.04 -9.89 2.41
C VAL A 24 -26.98 -9.16 3.39
N ASP A 25 -26.53 -8.88 4.62
CA ASP A 25 -27.17 -7.96 5.59
C ASP A 25 -26.75 -6.50 5.35
N PHE A 26 -27.27 -5.91 4.30
CA PHE A 26 -27.56 -4.48 4.11
C PHE A 26 -28.77 -4.49 3.17
N PRO A 27 -29.77 -3.60 3.30
CA PRO A 27 -30.99 -3.73 2.51
C PRO A 27 -30.59 -3.87 1.05
N ILE A 28 -30.77 -5.08 0.53
CA ILE A 28 -31.17 -5.32 -0.85
C ILE A 28 -32.14 -4.17 -1.12
N ALA A 29 -31.98 -3.45 -2.23
CA ALA A 29 -33.04 -2.59 -2.75
C ALA A 29 -34.36 -3.25 -2.33
N PRO A 30 -35.19 -2.56 -1.51
CA PRO A 30 -36.04 -3.16 -0.47
C PRO A 30 -36.75 -4.41 -0.98
N ASN A 31 -37.29 -5.29 -0.14
CA ASN A 31 -38.14 -6.39 -0.64
C ASN A 31 -39.30 -5.92 -1.59
N ASP A 32 -39.47 -4.59 -1.70
CA ASP A 32 -40.29 -3.78 -2.58
C ASP A 32 -39.66 -3.43 -3.96
N ALA A 33 -38.39 -3.75 -4.24
CA ALA A 33 -37.80 -3.79 -5.58
C ALA A 33 -38.34 -5.04 -6.29
N THR A 34 -39.66 -5.09 -6.44
CA THR A 34 -40.26 -5.73 -7.58
C THR A 34 -39.48 -5.21 -8.78
N TRP A 35 -38.89 -6.09 -9.59
CA TRP A 35 -38.18 -5.78 -10.83
C TRP A 35 -39.14 -5.15 -11.87
N GLU A 36 -39.80 -4.06 -11.48
CA GLU A 36 -40.94 -3.49 -12.16
C GLU A 36 -40.42 -2.45 -13.16
N ASN A 37 -40.40 -2.93 -14.39
CA ASN A 37 -40.55 -2.18 -15.65
C ASN A 37 -39.30 -1.54 -16.26
N GLY A 38 -38.22 -1.24 -15.51
CA GLY A 38 -37.02 -0.57 -16.06
C GLY A 38 -35.70 -1.34 -15.96
N GLU A 39 -35.36 -1.85 -14.78
CA GLU A 39 -34.04 -2.44 -14.49
C GLU A 39 -33.75 -3.71 -15.32
N PRO A 40 -34.69 -4.67 -15.47
CA PRO A 40 -34.46 -5.84 -16.31
C PRO A 40 -34.10 -5.46 -17.75
N ALA A 41 -34.72 -4.42 -18.31
CA ALA A 41 -34.43 -3.96 -19.67
C ALA A 41 -32.98 -3.47 -19.81
N MET A 42 -32.46 -2.76 -18.80
CA MET A 42 -31.06 -2.32 -18.77
C MET A 42 -30.10 -3.51 -18.65
N LEU A 43 -30.42 -4.50 -17.81
CA LEU A 43 -29.60 -5.71 -17.64
C LEU A 43 -29.58 -6.59 -18.90
N TYR A 44 -30.72 -6.74 -19.58
CA TYR A 44 -30.79 -7.41 -20.88
C TYR A 44 -29.92 -6.67 -21.92
N ALA A 45 -30.05 -5.35 -22.00
CA ALA A 45 -29.23 -4.53 -22.91
C ALA A 45 -27.73 -4.63 -22.60
N ALA A 46 -27.37 -4.79 -21.31
CA ALA A 46 -25.99 -5.00 -20.86
C ALA A 46 -25.46 -6.42 -21.11
N GLY A 47 -26.32 -7.36 -21.52
CA GLY A 47 -25.94 -8.71 -21.96
C GLY A 47 -26.27 -9.84 -21.00
N VAL A 48 -27.17 -9.65 -20.02
CA VAL A 48 -27.76 -10.78 -19.26
C VAL A 48 -28.62 -11.62 -20.21
N PRO A 49 -28.43 -12.95 -20.30
CA PRO A 49 -29.02 -13.75 -21.38
C PRO A 49 -30.51 -14.06 -21.20
N ASN A 50 -30.99 -14.20 -19.96
CA ASN A 50 -32.38 -14.58 -19.66
C ASN A 50 -32.76 -14.18 -18.22
N GLU A 51 -34.07 -14.26 -17.95
CA GLU A 51 -34.66 -13.93 -16.65
C GLU A 51 -34.15 -14.84 -15.53
N GLU A 52 -33.92 -16.13 -15.82
CA GLU A 52 -33.43 -17.09 -14.83
C GLU A 52 -32.06 -16.65 -14.27
N MET A 53 -31.13 -16.27 -15.14
CA MET A 53 -29.81 -15.79 -14.74
C MET A 53 -29.94 -14.48 -13.96
N MET A 54 -30.84 -13.58 -14.37
CA MET A 54 -31.10 -12.32 -13.66
C MET A 54 -31.63 -12.54 -12.24
N GLN A 55 -32.50 -13.53 -12.06
CA GLN A 55 -33.14 -13.79 -10.77
C GLN A 55 -32.24 -14.60 -9.81
N ARG A 56 -31.39 -15.49 -10.35
CA ARG A 56 -30.68 -16.51 -9.55
C ARG A 56 -29.18 -16.33 -9.48
N ALA A 57 -28.54 -15.77 -10.50
CA ALA A 57 -27.09 -15.71 -10.54
C ALA A 57 -26.56 -14.52 -9.73
N PRO A 58 -25.61 -14.73 -8.81
CA PRO A 58 -24.88 -13.66 -8.17
C PRO A 58 -24.24 -12.71 -9.20
N GLN A 59 -24.30 -11.41 -8.91
CA GLN A 59 -23.67 -10.36 -9.68
C GLN A 59 -22.33 -9.97 -9.05
N VAL A 60 -21.23 -10.20 -9.76
CA VAL A 60 -19.88 -9.92 -9.29
C VAL A 60 -19.31 -8.71 -10.02
N GLY A 61 -18.98 -7.66 -9.28
CA GLY A 61 -18.25 -6.52 -9.81
C GLY A 61 -16.76 -6.86 -9.97
N VAL A 62 -16.21 -6.70 -11.17
CA VAL A 62 -14.76 -6.85 -11.44
C VAL A 62 -14.16 -5.46 -11.57
N ALA A 63 -13.71 -4.91 -10.45
CA ALA A 63 -13.20 -3.55 -10.30
C ALA A 63 -11.70 -3.47 -10.64
N SER A 64 -11.38 -3.20 -11.90
CA SER A 64 -9.99 -3.01 -12.33
C SER A 64 -9.52 -1.58 -12.06
N VAL A 65 -8.23 -1.39 -11.75
CA VAL A 65 -7.63 -0.06 -11.68
C VAL A 65 -6.82 0.20 -12.96
N TRP A 66 -7.44 -0.03 -14.12
CA TRP A 66 -6.75 -0.01 -15.41
C TRP A 66 -6.70 1.40 -16.01
N TRP A 67 -5.54 1.74 -16.58
CA TRP A 67 -5.35 2.83 -17.53
C TRP A 67 -4.01 2.64 -18.26
N GLU A 68 -3.88 3.18 -19.47
CA GLU A 68 -2.80 2.83 -20.41
C GLU A 68 -1.44 3.47 -20.07
N GLY A 69 -1.43 4.68 -19.50
CA GLY A 69 -0.22 5.48 -19.32
C GLY A 69 0.66 5.11 -18.11
N ASN A 70 0.47 3.92 -17.51
CA ASN A 70 1.32 3.43 -16.43
C ASN A 70 1.61 1.94 -16.56
N PRO A 71 2.89 1.52 -16.54
CA PRO A 71 3.25 0.10 -16.61
C PRO A 71 2.61 -0.73 -15.49
N CYS A 72 2.37 -0.14 -14.31
CA CYS A 72 1.74 -0.85 -13.19
C CYS A 72 0.29 -1.27 -13.47
N ASN A 73 -0.41 -0.58 -14.39
CA ASN A 73 -1.85 -0.70 -14.58
C ASN A 73 -2.27 -1.09 -16.01
N MET A 74 -1.40 -0.89 -17.02
CA MET A 74 -1.78 -1.02 -18.43
C MET A 74 -2.31 -2.41 -18.82
N HIS A 75 -1.88 -3.47 -18.13
CA HIS A 75 -2.30 -4.86 -18.37
C HIS A 75 -3.56 -5.27 -17.60
N LEU A 76 -4.05 -4.45 -16.67
CA LEU A 76 -5.15 -4.84 -15.77
C LEU A 76 -6.50 -4.96 -16.46
N LEU A 77 -6.68 -4.35 -17.65
CA LEU A 77 -7.88 -4.55 -18.45
C LEU A 77 -8.02 -6.02 -18.87
N ASP A 78 -6.94 -6.62 -19.37
CA ASP A 78 -6.97 -8.00 -19.87
C ASP A 78 -6.95 -9.02 -18.72
N LEU A 79 -6.28 -8.70 -17.62
CA LEU A 79 -6.42 -9.48 -16.39
C LEU A 79 -7.88 -9.47 -15.90
N GLY A 80 -8.53 -8.30 -15.90
CA GLY A 80 -9.94 -8.17 -15.53
C GLY A 80 -10.88 -8.93 -16.47
N LYS A 81 -10.62 -8.93 -17.79
CA LYS A 81 -11.38 -9.75 -18.75
C LYS A 81 -11.23 -11.25 -18.43
N THR A 82 -10.02 -11.67 -18.08
CA THR A 82 -9.74 -13.08 -17.76
C THR A 82 -10.44 -13.52 -16.48
N VAL A 83 -10.40 -12.68 -15.43
CA VAL A 83 -11.16 -12.88 -14.19
C VAL A 83 -12.67 -12.91 -14.46
N LYS A 84 -13.18 -11.98 -15.26
CA LYS A 84 -14.60 -11.94 -15.68
C LYS A 84 -15.03 -13.25 -16.33
N GLU A 85 -14.25 -13.77 -17.27
CA GLU A 85 -14.59 -15.04 -17.93
C GLU A 85 -14.48 -16.24 -16.98
N ALA A 86 -13.53 -16.25 -16.03
CA ALA A 86 -13.47 -17.29 -15.01
C ALA A 86 -14.71 -17.29 -14.09
N ILE A 87 -15.20 -16.11 -13.69
CA ILE A 87 -16.42 -15.96 -12.89
C ILE A 87 -17.65 -16.41 -13.68
N LYS A 88 -17.76 -16.05 -14.96
CA LYS A 88 -18.88 -16.50 -15.82
C LYS A 88 -18.96 -18.02 -15.96
N LYS A 89 -17.81 -18.71 -16.00
CA LYS A 89 -17.77 -20.19 -16.02
C LYS A 89 -18.36 -20.83 -14.75
N LYS A 90 -18.49 -20.08 -13.65
CA LYS A 90 -19.19 -20.51 -12.41
C LYS A 90 -20.70 -20.30 -12.46
N GLY A 91 -21.24 -19.78 -13.57
CA GLY A 91 -22.67 -19.47 -13.70
C GLY A 91 -23.08 -18.12 -13.10
N TYR A 92 -22.10 -17.25 -12.81
CA TYR A 92 -22.34 -15.92 -12.24
C TYR A 92 -22.37 -14.83 -13.31
N ILE A 93 -23.02 -13.72 -13.00
CA ILE A 93 -22.95 -12.51 -13.81
C ILE A 93 -21.70 -11.74 -13.37
N ALA A 94 -20.90 -11.24 -14.33
CA ALA A 94 -19.65 -10.55 -14.03
C ALA A 94 -19.54 -9.21 -14.78
N TRP A 95 -19.50 -8.13 -14.00
CA TRP A 95 -19.48 -6.75 -14.49
C TRP A 95 -18.09 -6.14 -14.33
N GLN A 96 -17.30 -6.15 -15.41
CA GLN A 96 -16.02 -5.45 -15.40
C GLN A 96 -16.24 -3.95 -15.52
N TYR A 97 -15.64 -3.20 -14.61
CA TYR A 97 -15.54 -1.75 -14.65
C TYR A 97 -14.13 -1.30 -14.27
N SER A 98 -13.84 -0.01 -14.48
CA SER A 98 -12.56 0.57 -14.08
C SER A 98 -12.77 1.71 -13.08
N THR A 99 -11.82 1.86 -12.19
CA THR A 99 -11.63 3.07 -11.37
C THR A 99 -10.35 3.79 -11.78
N LEU A 100 -10.15 5.00 -11.26
CA LEU A 100 -8.97 5.80 -11.58
C LEU A 100 -7.71 5.26 -10.88
N GLY A 101 -6.55 5.58 -11.42
CA GLY A 101 -5.26 5.38 -10.76
C GLY A 101 -4.31 6.52 -11.09
N VAL A 102 -3.27 6.69 -10.27
CA VAL A 102 -2.17 7.62 -10.52
C VAL A 102 -0.87 6.83 -10.47
N SER A 103 0.08 7.17 -11.34
CA SER A 103 1.43 6.59 -11.28
C SER A 103 2.29 7.43 -10.35
N ASP A 104 2.62 6.87 -9.18
CA ASP A 104 3.61 7.49 -8.28
C ASP A 104 4.95 7.70 -9.00
N GLY A 105 5.40 6.72 -9.79
CA GLY A 105 6.66 6.81 -10.54
C GLY A 105 6.73 7.99 -11.52
N ILE A 106 5.64 8.27 -12.26
CA ILE A 106 5.59 9.40 -13.20
C ILE A 106 5.39 10.74 -12.47
N ALA A 107 4.55 10.75 -11.42
CA ALA A 107 4.26 11.96 -10.66
C ALA A 107 5.44 12.42 -9.79
N GLN A 108 6.42 11.54 -9.55
CA GLN A 108 7.51 11.75 -8.60
C GLN A 108 8.29 13.03 -8.86
N GLY A 109 8.36 13.86 -7.81
CA GLY A 109 9.09 15.13 -7.82
C GLY A 109 8.48 16.24 -8.68
N ASN A 110 7.23 16.09 -9.11
CA ASN A 110 6.44 17.12 -9.77
C ASN A 110 5.18 17.43 -8.95
N GLU A 111 4.48 18.53 -9.24
CA GLU A 111 3.25 18.94 -8.53
C GLU A 111 2.15 17.85 -8.56
N GLY A 112 2.18 16.95 -9.55
CA GLY A 112 1.27 15.80 -9.64
C GLY A 112 1.32 14.87 -8.42
N MET A 113 2.43 14.81 -7.68
CA MET A 113 2.56 13.94 -6.50
C MET A 113 1.55 14.28 -5.39
N ARG A 114 1.03 15.52 -5.36
CA ARG A 114 -0.05 15.94 -4.46
C ARG A 114 -1.36 15.16 -4.69
N PHE A 115 -1.55 14.62 -5.90
CA PHE A 115 -2.74 13.84 -6.25
C PHE A 115 -2.56 12.33 -6.02
N SER A 116 -1.37 11.88 -5.60
CA SER A 116 -1.10 10.47 -5.33
C SER A 116 -1.91 9.94 -4.15
N LEU A 117 -1.64 10.37 -2.91
CA LEU A 117 -2.25 9.76 -1.72
C LEU A 117 -3.78 9.83 -1.74
N GLN A 118 -4.34 10.99 -2.10
CA GLN A 118 -5.80 11.17 -2.17
C GLN A 118 -6.47 10.27 -3.23
N SER A 119 -5.71 9.72 -4.20
CA SER A 119 -6.28 8.73 -5.14
C SER A 119 -6.71 7.46 -4.43
N ARG A 120 -6.12 7.14 -3.25
CA ARG A 120 -6.58 6.06 -2.37
C ARG A 120 -8.05 6.24 -1.99
N GLU A 121 -8.43 7.44 -1.53
CA GLU A 121 -9.81 7.76 -1.14
C GLU A 121 -10.73 7.70 -2.35
N LEU A 122 -10.31 8.28 -3.48
CA LEU A 122 -11.14 8.27 -4.68
C LEU A 122 -11.39 6.85 -5.21
N ILE A 123 -10.40 5.96 -5.11
CA ILE A 123 -10.55 4.54 -5.45
C ILE A 123 -11.53 3.86 -4.49
N ALA A 124 -11.36 4.11 -3.18
CA ALA A 124 -12.24 3.56 -2.16
C ALA A 124 -13.71 3.96 -2.40
N ASP A 125 -13.95 5.26 -2.54
CA ASP A 125 -15.27 5.85 -2.76
C ASP A 125 -15.89 5.37 -4.08
N ASN A 126 -15.09 5.20 -5.14
CA ASN A 126 -15.59 4.78 -6.45
C ASN A 126 -16.04 3.31 -6.48
N ILE A 127 -15.24 2.41 -5.91
CA ILE A 127 -15.60 0.98 -5.81
C ILE A 127 -16.80 0.80 -4.89
N GLU A 128 -16.82 1.50 -3.75
CA GLU A 128 -17.96 1.52 -2.83
C GLU A 128 -19.23 2.01 -3.52
N THR A 129 -19.17 3.16 -4.22
CA THR A 129 -20.31 3.74 -4.94
C THR A 129 -20.88 2.76 -5.97
N ILE A 130 -20.03 2.17 -6.83
CA ILE A 130 -20.49 1.26 -7.88
C ILE A 130 -21.08 -0.02 -7.25
N THR A 131 -20.37 -0.62 -6.30
CA THR A 131 -20.82 -1.87 -5.65
C THR A 131 -22.17 -1.69 -4.95
N CYS A 132 -22.33 -0.61 -4.20
CA CYS A 132 -23.55 -0.31 -3.48
C CYS A 132 -24.69 0.07 -4.43
N ALA A 133 -24.45 0.96 -5.40
CA ALA A 133 -25.50 1.44 -6.31
C ALA A 133 -25.96 0.38 -7.32
N GLN A 134 -25.07 -0.51 -7.78
CA GLN A 134 -25.39 -1.60 -8.70
C GLN A 134 -25.77 -2.90 -7.99
N ALA A 135 -25.88 -2.87 -6.65
CA ALA A 135 -26.26 -4.01 -5.82
C ALA A 135 -25.45 -5.30 -6.13
N HIS A 136 -24.15 -5.17 -6.43
CA HIS A 136 -23.29 -6.35 -6.66
C HIS A 136 -23.20 -7.22 -5.39
N ASP A 137 -23.41 -8.53 -5.53
CA ASP A 137 -23.32 -9.49 -4.42
C ASP A 137 -21.87 -9.71 -3.97
N ALA A 138 -20.91 -9.57 -4.87
CA ALA A 138 -19.48 -9.70 -4.57
C ALA A 138 -18.61 -8.76 -5.41
N THR A 139 -17.38 -8.54 -4.95
CA THR A 139 -16.40 -7.70 -5.66
C THR A 139 -15.06 -8.41 -5.83
N VAL A 140 -14.54 -8.45 -7.05
CA VAL A 140 -13.12 -8.71 -7.30
C VAL A 140 -12.44 -7.38 -7.63
N ALA A 141 -11.54 -6.93 -6.77
CA ALA A 141 -10.76 -5.73 -7.01
C ALA A 141 -9.36 -6.08 -7.53
N ILE A 142 -8.93 -5.38 -8.59
CA ILE A 142 -7.66 -5.68 -9.29
C ILE A 142 -6.76 -4.42 -9.26
N PRO A 143 -6.07 -4.14 -8.14
CA PRO A 143 -5.11 -3.05 -8.04
C PRO A 143 -3.73 -3.43 -8.60
N GLY A 144 -2.97 -2.45 -9.10
CA GLY A 144 -1.62 -2.67 -9.64
C GLY A 144 -0.54 -1.70 -9.16
N CYS A 145 -0.89 -0.51 -8.68
CA CYS A 145 0.06 0.52 -8.24
C CYS A 145 -0.18 0.93 -6.79
N ASP A 146 0.82 1.52 -6.14
CA ASP A 146 0.88 1.90 -4.72
C ASP A 146 -0.46 2.17 -4.03
N LYS A 147 -1.15 3.25 -4.39
CA LYS A 147 -2.36 3.72 -3.69
C LYS A 147 -3.62 2.95 -4.08
N ASN A 148 -3.54 2.11 -5.12
CA ASN A 148 -4.65 1.28 -5.57
C ASN A 148 -4.97 0.19 -4.55
N MET A 149 -3.94 -0.52 -4.08
CA MET A 149 -4.08 -1.62 -3.13
C MET A 149 -4.89 -1.25 -1.88
N PRO A 150 -4.52 -0.20 -1.12
CA PRO A 150 -5.24 0.15 0.10
C PRO A 150 -6.59 0.77 -0.21
N GLY A 151 -6.77 1.48 -1.32
CA GLY A 151 -8.08 2.00 -1.75
C GLY A 151 -9.08 0.86 -2.00
N CYS A 152 -8.65 -0.21 -2.67
CA CYS A 152 -9.46 -1.41 -2.86
C CYS A 152 -9.81 -2.10 -1.53
N VAL A 153 -8.86 -2.23 -0.60
CA VAL A 153 -9.12 -2.83 0.72
C VAL A 153 -10.12 -1.98 1.51
N MET A 154 -9.94 -0.66 1.52
CA MET A 154 -10.86 0.26 2.20
C MET A 154 -12.28 0.14 1.64
N ALA A 155 -12.46 0.10 0.32
CA ALA A 155 -13.77 -0.10 -0.30
C ALA A 155 -14.45 -1.38 0.18
N VAL A 156 -13.75 -2.53 0.08
CA VAL A 156 -14.34 -3.83 0.42
C VAL A 156 -14.60 -3.96 1.91
N ALA A 157 -13.79 -3.33 2.76
CA ALA A 157 -14.02 -3.27 4.20
C ALA A 157 -15.24 -2.42 4.57
N ARG A 158 -15.47 -1.29 3.87
CA ARG A 158 -16.62 -0.40 4.08
C ARG A 158 -17.94 -1.06 3.66
N HIS A 159 -18.04 -1.56 2.43
CA HIS A 159 -19.29 -2.19 1.97
C HIS A 159 -19.48 -3.63 2.49
N ASN A 160 -18.41 -4.26 2.98
CA ASN A 160 -18.37 -5.57 3.64
C ASN A 160 -19.18 -6.68 2.94
N ARG A 161 -19.04 -6.78 1.62
CA ARG A 161 -19.63 -7.87 0.79
C ARG A 161 -18.52 -8.87 0.42
N PRO A 162 -18.82 -10.16 0.17
CA PRO A 162 -17.85 -11.14 -0.29
C PRO A 162 -16.90 -10.56 -1.34
N SER A 163 -15.60 -10.52 -1.05
CA SER A 163 -14.64 -9.83 -1.90
C SER A 163 -13.28 -10.50 -1.94
N VAL A 164 -12.63 -10.43 -3.10
CA VAL A 164 -11.27 -10.92 -3.33
C VAL A 164 -10.44 -9.82 -3.98
N ILE A 165 -9.19 -9.66 -3.52
CA ILE A 165 -8.24 -8.70 -4.10
C ILE A 165 -7.18 -9.45 -4.90
N VAL A 166 -6.94 -9.02 -6.13
CA VAL A 166 -5.98 -9.62 -7.06
C VAL A 166 -4.90 -8.60 -7.39
N TYR A 167 -3.68 -8.80 -6.89
CA TYR A 167 -2.58 -7.92 -7.24
C TYR A 167 -2.20 -8.08 -8.72
N GLY A 168 -2.04 -6.96 -9.42
CA GLY A 168 -1.60 -6.92 -10.81
C GLY A 168 -0.24 -7.57 -11.07
N GLY A 169 0.62 -7.65 -10.05
CA GLY A 169 1.94 -8.27 -10.13
C GLY A 169 3.08 -7.25 -10.26
N THR A 170 4.26 -7.68 -9.82
CA THR A 170 5.49 -6.91 -9.93
C THR A 170 6.02 -6.89 -11.37
N VAL A 171 6.73 -5.82 -11.75
CA VAL A 171 7.52 -5.77 -12.99
C VAL A 171 8.74 -6.68 -12.85
N ALA A 172 9.22 -7.21 -13.99
CA ALA A 172 10.47 -7.95 -14.07
C ALA A 172 11.68 -7.04 -13.79
N GLY A 173 12.80 -7.64 -13.36
CA GLY A 173 14.06 -6.91 -13.15
C GLY A 173 14.57 -6.23 -14.43
N GLY A 174 14.96 -4.96 -14.33
CA GLY A 174 15.55 -4.21 -15.43
C GLY A 174 17.04 -4.52 -15.62
N TYR A 175 17.58 -4.20 -16.79
CA TYR A 175 19.00 -4.41 -17.11
C TYR A 175 19.59 -3.24 -17.90
N CYS A 176 20.78 -2.78 -17.49
CA CYS A 176 21.53 -1.75 -18.19
C CYS A 176 22.60 -2.43 -19.05
N GLU A 177 22.45 -2.36 -20.38
CA GLU A 177 23.42 -2.93 -21.33
C GLU A 177 24.80 -2.30 -21.22
N VAL A 178 24.86 -0.99 -21.01
CA VAL A 178 26.11 -0.22 -20.90
C VAL A 178 26.88 -0.61 -19.64
N LEU A 179 26.21 -0.66 -18.49
CA LEU A 179 26.83 -0.99 -17.20
C LEU A 179 26.90 -2.49 -16.92
N LYS A 180 26.29 -3.32 -17.78
CA LYS A 180 26.18 -4.77 -17.66
C LYS A 180 25.71 -5.22 -16.27
N LYS A 181 24.70 -4.54 -15.73
CA LYS A 181 24.18 -4.81 -14.38
C LYS A 181 22.67 -4.69 -14.30
N PRO A 182 22.02 -5.41 -13.35
CA PRO A 182 20.61 -5.21 -13.04
C PRO A 182 20.33 -3.80 -12.55
N ILE A 183 19.19 -3.25 -12.96
CA ILE A 183 18.73 -1.90 -12.61
C ILE A 183 17.21 -1.89 -12.37
N ASP A 184 16.72 -0.79 -11.82
CA ASP A 184 15.30 -0.54 -11.58
C ASP A 184 15.01 0.98 -11.60
N ILE A 185 13.76 1.35 -11.31
CA ILE A 185 13.34 2.75 -11.29
C ILE A 185 14.13 3.62 -10.30
N VAL A 186 14.58 3.06 -9.17
CA VAL A 186 15.41 3.79 -8.20
C VAL A 186 16.77 4.12 -8.79
N THR A 187 17.33 3.19 -9.57
CA THR A 187 18.58 3.40 -10.30
C THR A 187 18.51 4.63 -11.22
N CYS A 188 17.36 4.94 -11.82
CA CYS A 188 17.18 6.16 -12.62
C CYS A 188 17.39 7.43 -11.79
N TYR A 189 16.84 7.50 -10.58
CA TYR A 189 16.97 8.68 -9.72
C TYR A 189 18.39 8.83 -9.17
N GLU A 190 19.03 7.72 -8.79
CA GLU A 190 20.43 7.71 -8.37
C GLU A 190 21.35 8.16 -9.51
N ALA A 191 21.12 7.67 -10.74
CA ALA A 191 21.88 8.04 -11.92
C ALA A 191 21.73 9.53 -12.25
N GLN A 192 20.52 10.10 -12.13
CA GLN A 192 20.32 11.53 -12.30
C GLN A 192 21.06 12.36 -11.24
N GLY A 193 21.03 11.93 -9.98
CA GLY A 193 21.83 12.57 -8.93
C GLY A 193 23.33 12.54 -9.26
N ALA A 194 23.85 11.37 -9.64
CA ALA A 194 25.25 11.21 -10.03
C ALA A 194 25.61 12.04 -11.27
N TYR A 195 24.68 12.22 -12.22
CA TYR A 195 24.88 13.06 -13.40
C TYR A 195 25.07 14.53 -13.00
N LEU A 196 24.20 15.06 -12.14
CA LEU A 196 24.25 16.45 -11.67
C LEU A 196 25.54 16.77 -10.89
N PHE A 197 26.07 15.81 -10.13
CA PHE A 197 27.33 15.97 -9.41
C PHE A 197 28.57 15.59 -10.23
N GLY A 198 28.42 15.26 -11.52
CA GLY A 198 29.55 14.90 -12.40
C GLY A 198 30.24 13.58 -12.02
N THR A 199 29.57 12.70 -11.27
CA THR A 199 30.11 11.41 -10.81
C THR A 199 29.61 10.22 -11.61
N LEU A 200 28.57 10.36 -12.44
CA LEU A 200 27.98 9.25 -13.20
C LEU A 200 28.98 8.54 -14.12
N GLY A 201 29.93 9.27 -14.72
CA GLY A 201 30.96 8.67 -15.58
C GLY A 201 31.82 7.61 -14.86
N SER A 202 31.93 7.69 -13.52
CA SER A 202 32.65 6.69 -12.72
C SER A 202 31.91 5.36 -12.54
N TRP A 203 30.65 5.26 -12.99
CA TRP A 203 29.87 4.03 -12.88
C TRP A 203 30.25 2.99 -13.94
N SER A 204 30.98 3.39 -14.99
CA SER A 204 31.50 2.53 -16.04
C SER A 204 33.02 2.46 -15.97
N ASP A 205 33.58 1.26 -16.12
CA ASP A 205 35.03 1.07 -16.29
C ASP A 205 35.49 1.42 -17.73
N ASP A 206 34.56 1.46 -18.69
CA ASP A 206 34.85 1.83 -20.07
C ASP A 206 34.85 3.36 -20.23
N LYS A 207 36.03 3.92 -20.46
CA LYS A 207 36.25 5.37 -20.63
C LYS A 207 35.69 5.94 -21.94
N ASN A 208 35.25 5.10 -22.88
CA ASN A 208 34.61 5.55 -24.12
C ASN A 208 33.12 5.83 -23.95
N VAL A 209 32.53 5.38 -22.83
CA VAL A 209 31.12 5.57 -22.52
C VAL A 209 30.91 6.94 -21.88
N THR A 210 29.98 7.71 -22.43
CA THR A 210 29.57 9.00 -21.89
C THR A 210 28.54 8.86 -20.76
N PRO A 211 28.48 9.79 -19.80
CA PRO A 211 27.40 9.84 -18.81
C PRO A 211 25.99 9.84 -19.43
N GLU A 212 25.81 10.49 -20.59
CA GLU A 212 24.55 10.54 -21.33
C GLU A 212 24.15 9.16 -21.87
N GLU A 213 25.10 8.37 -22.36
CA GLU A 213 24.84 6.99 -22.81
C GLU A 213 24.46 6.07 -21.65
N ILE A 214 25.12 6.23 -20.49
CA ILE A 214 24.75 5.52 -19.26
C ILE A 214 23.32 5.86 -18.88
N LEU A 215 22.99 7.16 -18.80
CA LEU A 215 21.65 7.62 -18.41
C LEU A 215 20.58 7.09 -19.36
N SER A 216 20.80 7.20 -20.68
CA SER A 216 19.84 6.71 -21.67
C SER A 216 19.67 5.18 -21.63
N SER A 217 20.73 4.42 -21.39
CA SER A 217 20.65 2.97 -21.23
C SER A 217 19.86 2.58 -19.96
N ILE A 218 20.05 3.31 -18.87
CA ILE A 218 19.29 3.10 -17.63
C ILE A 218 17.80 3.39 -17.85
N GLU A 219 17.46 4.55 -18.43
CA GLU A 219 16.07 4.96 -18.69
C GLU A 219 15.30 3.94 -19.53
N LYS A 220 15.94 3.40 -20.58
CA LYS A 220 15.33 2.41 -21.48
C LYS A 220 15.24 1.01 -20.87
N GLY A 221 16.11 0.67 -19.93
CA GLY A 221 16.23 -0.68 -19.37
C GLY A 221 15.59 -0.88 -17.99
N ALA A 222 15.28 0.19 -17.25
CA ALA A 222 14.85 0.12 -15.85
C ALA A 222 13.47 -0.49 -15.64
N VAL A 223 12.54 -0.28 -16.58
CA VAL A 223 11.16 -0.77 -16.51
C VAL A 223 10.84 -1.52 -17.81
N PRO A 224 11.14 -2.83 -17.88
CA PRO A 224 11.11 -3.58 -19.13
C PRO A 224 9.70 -3.96 -19.62
N GLY A 225 8.65 -3.74 -18.82
CA GLY A 225 7.29 -4.17 -19.16
C GLY A 225 6.25 -3.85 -18.11
N PRO A 226 5.08 -4.54 -18.15
CA PRO A 226 3.99 -4.32 -17.20
C PRO A 226 4.36 -4.79 -15.79
N GLY A 227 3.73 -4.16 -14.79
CA GLY A 227 3.85 -4.49 -13.37
C GLY A 227 4.30 -3.33 -12.49
N ALA A 228 4.10 -3.46 -11.19
CA ALA A 228 4.52 -2.45 -10.22
C ALA A 228 6.02 -2.47 -9.96
N CYS A 229 6.57 -1.45 -9.30
CA CYS A 229 8.00 -1.33 -9.01
C CYS A 229 8.58 -2.58 -8.31
N GLY A 230 9.69 -3.12 -8.82
CA GLY A 230 10.22 -4.45 -8.47
C GLY A 230 10.66 -4.70 -7.02
N GLY A 231 11.10 -3.65 -6.32
CA GLY A 231 11.57 -3.76 -4.93
C GLY A 231 10.43 -3.89 -3.92
N MET A 232 10.78 -4.02 -2.64
CA MET A 232 9.86 -3.93 -1.49
C MET A 232 9.44 -2.47 -1.21
N TYR A 233 8.99 -1.79 -2.25
CA TYR A 233 8.35 -0.47 -2.16
C TYR A 233 6.89 -0.63 -1.74
N THR A 234 6.12 0.45 -1.74
CA THR A 234 4.74 0.46 -1.24
C THR A 234 3.88 -0.58 -1.95
N ALA A 235 3.95 -0.70 -3.28
CA ALA A 235 3.13 -1.65 -4.01
C ALA A 235 3.29 -3.10 -3.55
N ASN A 236 4.52 -3.61 -3.54
CA ASN A 236 4.81 -4.97 -3.12
C ASN A 236 4.66 -5.17 -1.60
N SER A 237 4.90 -4.14 -0.79
CA SER A 237 4.62 -4.18 0.66
C SER A 237 3.12 -4.40 0.90
N LEU A 238 2.26 -3.62 0.23
CA LEU A 238 0.81 -3.73 0.38
C LEU A 238 0.25 -4.99 -0.25
N ALA A 239 0.78 -5.45 -1.38
CA ALA A 239 0.41 -6.75 -1.94
C ALA A 239 0.69 -7.88 -0.94
N THR A 240 1.85 -7.87 -0.30
CA THR A 240 2.24 -8.85 0.73
C THR A 240 1.35 -8.75 1.97
N ILE A 241 1.06 -7.52 2.43
CA ILE A 241 0.13 -7.26 3.53
C ILE A 241 -1.26 -7.84 3.22
N ILE A 242 -1.81 -7.57 2.02
CA ILE A 242 -3.15 -8.01 1.62
C ILE A 242 -3.25 -9.54 1.54
N GLU A 243 -2.22 -10.19 1.00
CA GLU A 243 -2.16 -11.66 1.00
C GLU A 243 -2.08 -12.23 2.43
N THR A 244 -1.28 -11.60 3.29
CA THR A 244 -1.12 -12.02 4.70
C THR A 244 -2.37 -11.75 5.54
N LEU A 245 -3.09 -10.67 5.26
CA LEU A 245 -4.41 -10.39 5.83
C LEU A 245 -5.41 -11.49 5.45
N GLY A 246 -5.23 -12.13 4.29
CA GLY A 246 -6.09 -13.19 3.79
C GLY A 246 -7.09 -12.75 2.73
N LEU A 247 -6.94 -11.54 2.15
CA LEU A 247 -7.85 -11.00 1.13
C LEU A 247 -7.49 -11.38 -0.31
N SER A 248 -6.32 -11.95 -0.53
CA SER A 248 -5.86 -12.45 -1.82
C SER A 248 -5.70 -13.97 -1.80
N VAL A 249 -5.81 -14.58 -2.98
CA VAL A 249 -5.42 -15.99 -3.13
C VAL A 249 -3.91 -16.14 -2.91
N THR A 250 -3.51 -17.26 -2.32
CA THR A 250 -2.11 -17.51 -1.92
C THR A 250 -1.16 -17.48 -3.12
N GLY A 251 -0.08 -16.71 -3.01
CA GLY A 251 0.94 -16.47 -4.04
C GLY A 251 0.69 -15.26 -4.94
N SER A 252 -0.44 -14.57 -4.80
CA SER A 252 -0.81 -13.41 -5.64
C SER A 252 0.23 -12.28 -5.57
N SER A 253 0.73 -12.00 -4.36
CA SER A 253 1.63 -10.88 -4.04
C SER A 253 3.01 -10.98 -4.69
N SER A 254 3.51 -12.19 -4.89
CA SER A 254 4.84 -12.42 -5.49
C SER A 254 4.80 -12.71 -6.99
N THR A 255 3.65 -13.04 -7.57
CA THR A 255 3.59 -13.45 -8.98
C THR A 255 3.84 -12.25 -9.93
N PRO A 256 4.88 -12.28 -10.79
CA PRO A 256 5.17 -11.19 -11.73
C PRO A 256 4.02 -10.95 -12.72
N ALA A 257 3.83 -9.70 -13.12
CA ALA A 257 2.71 -9.28 -13.97
C ALA A 257 2.69 -9.97 -15.35
N ALA A 258 3.87 -10.12 -15.97
CA ALA A 258 4.03 -10.79 -17.26
C ALA A 258 4.07 -12.34 -17.17
N SER A 259 4.02 -12.90 -15.96
CA SER A 259 4.08 -14.35 -15.78
C SER A 259 2.78 -15.01 -16.23
N PRO A 260 2.83 -16.13 -16.97
CA PRO A 260 1.63 -16.94 -17.25
C PRO A 260 0.91 -17.41 -15.98
N THR A 261 1.61 -17.49 -14.85
CA THR A 261 1.02 -17.81 -13.55
C THR A 261 0.00 -16.75 -13.11
N LYS A 262 0.19 -15.47 -13.45
CA LYS A 262 -0.75 -14.39 -13.10
C LYS A 262 -2.11 -14.59 -13.76
N MET A 263 -2.12 -14.99 -15.03
CA MET A 263 -3.38 -15.28 -15.75
C MET A 263 -4.08 -16.53 -15.22
N ARG A 264 -3.32 -17.57 -14.83
CA ARG A 264 -3.86 -18.77 -14.18
C ARG A 264 -4.46 -18.51 -12.80
N GLU A 265 -4.11 -17.39 -12.16
CA GLU A 265 -4.70 -16.99 -10.88
C GLU A 265 -6.20 -16.73 -11.00
N ALA A 266 -6.69 -16.31 -12.17
CA ALA A 266 -8.10 -15.98 -12.41
C ALA A 266 -9.06 -17.13 -12.05
N GLU A 267 -8.67 -18.38 -12.30
CA GLU A 267 -9.49 -19.55 -11.94
C GLU A 267 -9.61 -19.68 -10.42
N LYS A 268 -8.48 -19.54 -9.70
CA LYS A 268 -8.45 -19.57 -8.23
C LYS A 268 -9.25 -18.42 -7.61
N VAL A 269 -9.27 -17.26 -8.26
CA VAL A 269 -10.06 -16.10 -7.83
C VAL A 269 -11.54 -16.38 -7.97
N ALA A 270 -11.98 -16.99 -9.08
CA ALA A 270 -13.37 -17.40 -9.25
C ALA A 270 -13.77 -18.47 -8.21
N ASP A 271 -12.89 -19.42 -7.89
CA ASP A 271 -13.10 -20.39 -6.81
C ASP A 271 -13.24 -19.70 -5.45
N ALA A 272 -12.37 -18.73 -5.14
CA ALA A 272 -12.42 -17.97 -3.89
C ALA A 272 -13.71 -17.15 -3.77
N ILE A 273 -14.19 -16.53 -4.87
CA ILE A 273 -15.46 -15.81 -4.90
C ILE A 273 -16.64 -16.76 -4.64
N GLU A 274 -16.67 -17.93 -5.29
CA GLU A 274 -17.69 -18.94 -5.04
C GLU A 274 -17.69 -19.39 -3.58
N VAL A 275 -16.52 -19.66 -3.00
CA VAL A 275 -16.38 -20.02 -1.57
C VAL A 275 -16.90 -18.90 -0.67
N CYS A 276 -16.50 -17.65 -0.93
CA CYS A 276 -16.92 -16.51 -0.12
C CYS A 276 -18.43 -16.26 -0.22
N LEU A 277 -19.02 -16.37 -1.40
CA LEU A 277 -20.47 -16.25 -1.59
C LEU A 277 -21.23 -17.37 -0.87
N ARG A 278 -20.84 -18.64 -1.09
CA ARG A 278 -21.52 -19.80 -0.48
C ARG A 278 -21.45 -19.82 1.04
N ARG A 279 -20.34 -19.36 1.61
CA ARG A 279 -20.11 -19.35 3.07
C ARG A 279 -20.36 -17.99 3.71
N ASN A 280 -20.78 -17.00 2.92
CA ASN A 280 -20.89 -15.61 3.33
C ASN A 280 -19.64 -15.09 4.07
N ILE A 281 -18.45 -15.40 3.55
CA ILE A 281 -17.20 -14.87 4.09
C ILE A 281 -17.02 -13.45 3.55
N ARG A 282 -17.00 -12.48 4.46
CA ARG A 282 -16.89 -11.06 4.13
C ARG A 282 -15.55 -10.49 4.60
N PRO A 283 -15.12 -9.34 4.05
CA PRO A 283 -13.87 -8.70 4.42
C PRO A 283 -13.67 -8.52 5.93
N ARG A 284 -14.70 -8.13 6.70
CA ARG A 284 -14.57 -7.97 8.16
C ARG A 284 -14.49 -9.28 8.93
N ASP A 285 -14.89 -10.41 8.34
CA ASP A 285 -14.67 -11.74 8.93
C ASP A 285 -13.19 -12.18 8.80
N ILE A 286 -12.45 -11.57 7.86
CA ILE A 286 -11.03 -11.81 7.59
C ILE A 286 -10.15 -10.75 8.28
N LEU A 287 -10.52 -9.48 8.16
CA LEU A 287 -9.82 -8.31 8.69
C LEU A 287 -10.06 -8.18 10.20
N THR A 288 -9.27 -8.92 10.96
CA THR A 288 -9.32 -9.01 12.43
C THR A 288 -8.07 -8.38 13.04
N LYS A 289 -8.06 -8.15 14.36
CA LYS A 289 -6.86 -7.66 15.04
C LYS A 289 -5.66 -8.58 14.79
N GLU A 290 -5.90 -9.89 14.83
CA GLU A 290 -4.91 -10.93 14.61
C GLU A 290 -4.38 -10.94 13.17
N SER A 291 -5.23 -10.76 12.16
CA SER A 291 -4.77 -10.66 10.77
C SER A 291 -3.96 -9.38 10.53
N PHE A 292 -4.33 -8.27 11.17
CA PHE A 292 -3.53 -7.05 11.14
C PHE A 292 -2.19 -7.21 11.87
N GLU A 293 -2.13 -7.92 13.00
CA GLU A 293 -0.85 -8.26 13.64
C GLU A 293 0.05 -9.09 12.71
N ASN A 294 -0.51 -10.07 12.00
CA ASN A 294 0.20 -10.82 10.97
C ASN A 294 0.76 -9.90 9.87
N ALA A 295 -0.06 -8.94 9.39
CA ALA A 295 0.36 -7.95 8.42
C ALA A 295 1.51 -7.05 8.92
N LEU A 296 1.52 -6.70 10.21
CA LEU A 296 2.63 -5.96 10.80
C LEU A 296 3.91 -6.80 10.82
N VAL A 297 3.82 -8.06 11.25
CA VAL A 297 4.97 -8.97 11.33
C VAL A 297 5.59 -9.18 9.95
N ILE A 298 4.81 -9.50 8.92
CA ILE A 298 5.35 -9.72 7.57
C ILE A 298 6.01 -8.44 7.02
N THR A 299 5.45 -7.26 7.34
CA THR A 299 6.01 -5.96 6.94
C THR A 299 7.41 -5.76 7.53
N MET A 300 7.58 -6.06 8.83
CA MET A 300 8.89 -5.95 9.49
C MET A 300 9.89 -6.99 8.98
N ALA A 301 9.43 -8.23 8.80
CA ALA A 301 10.28 -9.33 8.32
C ALA A 301 10.85 -9.05 6.92
N LEU A 302 10.03 -8.47 6.05
CA LEU A 302 10.38 -8.24 4.65
C LEU A 302 10.97 -6.86 4.35
N GLY A 303 11.08 -5.95 5.33
CA GLY A 303 11.67 -4.63 5.09
C GLY A 303 10.72 -3.63 4.41
N GLY A 304 9.40 -3.76 4.64
CA GLY A 304 8.33 -3.03 3.97
C GLY A 304 8.42 -1.49 4.01
N SER A 305 7.68 -0.82 3.14
CA SER A 305 7.65 0.64 3.05
C SER A 305 7.11 1.31 4.33
N THR A 306 7.59 2.51 4.67
CA THR A 306 7.01 3.36 5.73
C THR A 306 5.56 3.75 5.42
N ASN A 307 5.20 3.87 4.14
CA ASN A 307 3.81 4.09 3.69
C ASN A 307 2.88 2.95 4.16
N SER A 308 3.40 1.76 4.44
CA SER A 308 2.62 0.64 4.98
C SER A 308 2.01 0.97 6.34
N VAL A 309 2.61 1.87 7.13
CA VAL A 309 2.02 2.33 8.39
C VAL A 309 0.73 3.09 8.13
N LEU A 310 0.82 4.13 7.28
CA LEU A 310 -0.32 4.97 6.91
C LEU A 310 -1.47 4.16 6.32
N HIS A 311 -1.14 3.24 5.40
CA HIS A 311 -2.14 2.45 4.70
C HIS A 311 -2.75 1.36 5.58
N THR A 312 -1.97 0.68 6.41
CA THR A 312 -2.51 -0.35 7.32
C THR A 312 -3.41 0.26 8.39
N LEU A 313 -3.09 1.45 8.91
CA LEU A 313 -3.99 2.20 9.80
C LEU A 313 -5.32 2.53 9.11
N ALA A 314 -5.27 3.02 7.86
CA ALA A 314 -6.47 3.34 7.09
C ALA A 314 -7.34 2.10 6.78
N MET A 315 -6.70 0.99 6.40
CA MET A 315 -7.39 -0.29 6.16
C MET A 315 -8.04 -0.82 7.44
N ALA A 316 -7.35 -0.74 8.59
CA ALA A 316 -7.90 -1.16 9.87
C ALA A 316 -9.10 -0.29 10.30
N ARG A 317 -9.02 1.04 10.11
CA ARG A 317 -10.14 1.96 10.35
C ARG A 317 -11.36 1.62 9.48
N ALA A 318 -11.18 1.39 8.18
CA ALA A 318 -12.26 1.01 7.27
C ALA A 318 -12.90 -0.35 7.64
N ALA A 319 -12.12 -1.24 8.25
CA ALA A 319 -12.59 -2.52 8.77
C ALA A 319 -13.11 -2.46 10.22
N GLU A 320 -13.15 -1.28 10.84
CA GLU A 320 -13.53 -1.07 12.24
C GLU A 320 -12.67 -1.84 13.25
N VAL A 321 -11.39 -2.06 12.92
CA VAL A 321 -10.40 -2.72 13.79
C VAL A 321 -9.54 -1.68 14.52
N PRO A 322 -9.41 -1.75 15.86
CA PRO A 322 -8.51 -0.87 16.59
C PRO A 322 -7.05 -1.20 16.28
N LEU A 323 -6.36 -0.28 15.62
CA LEU A 323 -4.94 -0.31 15.34
C LEU A 323 -4.38 1.10 15.51
N ASP A 324 -3.22 1.21 16.17
CA ASP A 324 -2.52 2.48 16.39
C ASP A 324 -1.02 2.33 16.12
N LEU A 325 -0.25 3.41 16.31
CA LEU A 325 1.19 3.41 16.10
C LEU A 325 1.95 2.53 17.12
N GLU A 326 1.44 2.37 18.33
CA GLU A 326 2.10 1.57 19.37
C GLU A 326 2.10 0.09 19.02
N ASP A 327 1.07 -0.39 18.31
CA ASP A 327 1.06 -1.73 17.73
C ASP A 327 2.25 -1.97 16.79
N PHE A 328 2.57 -1.01 15.91
CA PHE A 328 3.73 -1.12 15.01
C PHE A 328 5.03 -1.19 15.80
N GLN A 329 5.18 -0.35 16.82
CA GLN A 329 6.40 -0.31 17.62
C GLN A 329 6.58 -1.59 18.45
N ARG A 330 5.49 -2.13 19.01
CA ARG A 330 5.48 -3.40 19.74
C ARG A 330 5.86 -4.57 18.85
N VAL A 331 5.30 -4.66 17.64
CA VAL A 331 5.62 -5.72 16.67
C VAL A 331 7.05 -5.57 16.17
N SER A 332 7.48 -4.35 15.80
CA SER A 332 8.84 -4.06 15.35
C SER A 332 9.91 -4.56 16.33
N ARG A 333 9.70 -4.38 17.65
CA ARG A 333 10.65 -4.86 18.68
C ARG A 333 10.81 -6.38 18.72
N LYS A 334 9.82 -7.15 18.27
CA LYS A 334 9.79 -8.62 18.38
C LYS A 334 10.06 -9.33 17.06
N THR A 335 9.96 -8.62 15.93
CA THR A 335 10.08 -9.23 14.62
C THR A 335 11.43 -8.89 13.98
N PRO A 336 12.26 -9.90 13.65
CA PRO A 336 13.53 -9.66 12.98
C PRO A 336 13.32 -9.24 11.53
N PHE A 337 14.14 -8.33 11.03
CA PHE A 337 14.23 -8.01 9.60
C PHE A 337 15.15 -9.02 8.90
N ILE A 338 14.61 -9.80 7.96
CA ILE A 338 15.29 -10.96 7.36
C ILE A 338 15.44 -10.90 5.85
N ALA A 339 14.70 -10.03 5.16
CA ALA A 339 14.72 -10.01 3.70
C ALA A 339 15.81 -9.10 3.11
N ASN A 340 16.67 -9.67 2.28
CA ASN A 340 17.67 -8.98 1.48
C ASN A 340 17.06 -8.42 0.19
N LEU A 341 15.95 -7.69 0.33
CA LEU A 341 15.21 -7.11 -0.79
C LEU A 341 15.46 -5.61 -0.87
N LYS A 342 15.58 -5.08 -2.09
CA LYS A 342 15.62 -3.64 -2.36
C LYS A 342 14.41 -2.95 -1.70
N PRO A 343 14.56 -1.73 -1.19
CA PRO A 343 15.76 -0.88 -1.28
C PRO A 343 16.81 -1.14 -0.18
N SER A 344 16.53 -1.99 0.80
CA SER A 344 17.45 -2.24 1.92
C SER A 344 18.51 -3.31 1.63
N GLY A 345 18.21 -4.20 0.68
CA GLY A 345 19.06 -5.30 0.22
C GLY A 345 19.26 -5.28 -1.30
N LYS A 346 19.61 -6.46 -1.84
CA LYS A 346 20.06 -6.63 -3.23
C LYS A 346 18.96 -7.05 -4.21
N TYR A 347 18.06 -7.91 -3.76
CA TYR A 347 17.13 -8.66 -4.62
C TYR A 347 15.79 -7.94 -4.80
N VAL A 348 15.00 -8.36 -5.79
CA VAL A 348 13.62 -7.88 -6.06
C VAL A 348 12.58 -8.96 -5.77
N ILE A 349 11.29 -8.63 -5.83
CA ILE A 349 10.21 -9.60 -5.58
C ILE A 349 10.20 -10.77 -6.58
N GLU A 350 10.60 -10.52 -7.82
CA GLU A 350 10.73 -11.58 -8.83
C GLU A 350 11.74 -12.67 -8.40
N ASP A 351 12.86 -12.28 -7.78
CA ASP A 351 13.82 -13.24 -7.23
C ASP A 351 13.18 -14.09 -6.11
N LEU A 352 12.38 -13.46 -5.24
CA LEU A 352 11.65 -14.15 -4.18
C LEU A 352 10.63 -15.13 -4.76
N PHE A 353 9.90 -14.74 -5.82
CA PHE A 353 8.95 -15.61 -6.52
C PHE A 353 9.61 -16.91 -6.99
N HIS A 354 10.83 -16.84 -7.54
CA HIS A 354 11.56 -18.01 -8.04
C HIS A 354 11.98 -19.00 -6.94
N ILE A 355 12.04 -18.59 -5.68
CA ILE A 355 12.43 -19.46 -4.55
C ILE A 355 11.26 -19.84 -3.63
N GLY A 356 10.02 -19.56 -4.03
CA GLY A 356 8.81 -19.95 -3.29
C GLY A 356 7.84 -18.81 -2.96
N GLY A 357 8.25 -17.56 -3.18
CA GLY A 357 7.40 -16.39 -3.00
C GLY A 357 7.10 -16.06 -1.54
N VAL A 358 6.15 -15.14 -1.35
CA VAL A 358 5.63 -14.74 -0.03
C VAL A 358 5.00 -15.91 0.75
N PRO A 359 4.33 -16.91 0.13
CA PRO A 359 3.80 -18.06 0.86
C PRO A 359 4.87 -18.86 1.61
N SER A 360 6.04 -19.08 1.00
CA SER A 360 7.16 -19.79 1.66
C SER A 360 7.74 -19.00 2.84
N VAL A 361 7.75 -17.67 2.76
CA VAL A 361 8.12 -16.79 3.89
C VAL A 361 7.06 -16.87 4.99
N THR A 362 5.79 -16.83 4.63
CA THR A 362 4.67 -16.95 5.57
C THR A 362 4.75 -18.28 6.33
N LYS A 363 5.00 -19.39 5.62
CA LYS A 363 5.24 -20.71 6.20
C LYS A 363 6.40 -20.71 7.20
N LEU A 364 7.53 -20.09 6.85
CA LEU A 364 8.68 -19.93 7.75
C LEU A 364 8.30 -19.18 9.03
N LEU A 365 7.56 -18.07 8.91
CA LEU A 365 7.21 -17.23 10.05
C LEU A 365 6.13 -17.86 10.94
N ILE A 366 5.20 -18.64 10.38
CA ILE A 366 4.26 -19.46 11.16
C ILE A 366 5.03 -20.53 11.95
N ALA A 367 5.93 -21.27 11.28
CA ALA A 367 6.77 -22.28 11.94
C ALA A 367 7.67 -21.68 13.02
N GLY A 368 8.12 -20.43 12.85
CA GLY A 368 8.87 -19.67 13.83
C GLY A 368 8.03 -19.07 14.97
N GLY A 369 6.70 -19.26 14.96
CA GLY A 369 5.78 -18.72 15.98
C GLY A 369 5.61 -17.20 15.92
N LEU A 370 5.97 -16.55 14.82
CA LEU A 370 5.86 -15.10 14.63
C LEU A 370 4.53 -14.69 13.99
N LEU A 371 3.96 -15.53 13.13
CA LEU A 371 2.64 -15.34 12.54
C LEU A 371 1.62 -16.30 13.17
N ASN A 372 0.42 -15.81 13.41
CA ASN A 372 -0.74 -16.62 13.76
C ASN A 372 -1.31 -17.28 12.51
N GLY A 373 -1.03 -18.57 12.33
CA GLY A 373 -1.51 -19.35 11.18
C GLY A 373 -3.04 -19.58 11.13
N LYS A 374 -3.79 -19.30 12.21
CA LYS A 374 -5.21 -19.63 12.33
C LYS A 374 -6.17 -18.60 11.72
N THR A 375 -5.66 -17.49 11.19
CA THR A 375 -6.50 -16.43 10.60
C THR A 375 -7.21 -16.92 9.34
N LEU A 376 -8.50 -16.61 9.21
CA LEU A 376 -9.32 -16.96 8.04
C LEU A 376 -8.84 -16.20 6.79
N THR A 377 -9.05 -16.78 5.61
CA THR A 377 -8.73 -16.17 4.32
C THR A 377 -9.89 -16.34 3.32
N VAL A 378 -9.82 -15.65 2.18
CA VAL A 378 -10.79 -15.75 1.07
C VAL A 378 -10.90 -17.15 0.45
N THR A 379 -9.95 -18.04 0.69
CA THR A 379 -10.05 -19.44 0.27
C THR A 379 -10.98 -20.26 1.17
N GLY A 380 -11.47 -19.66 2.26
CA GLY A 380 -12.24 -20.32 3.30
C GLY A 380 -11.39 -21.21 4.22
N LYS A 381 -10.07 -21.24 4.02
CA LYS A 381 -9.10 -21.92 4.87
C LYS A 381 -8.35 -20.92 5.75
N THR A 382 -7.68 -21.44 6.77
CA THR A 382 -6.72 -20.69 7.58
C THR A 382 -5.46 -20.37 6.78
N LEU A 383 -4.70 -19.37 7.22
CA LEU A 383 -3.43 -18.98 6.61
C LEU A 383 -2.42 -20.13 6.60
N GLU A 384 -2.35 -20.93 7.66
CA GLU A 384 -1.49 -22.12 7.78
C GLU A 384 -1.87 -23.20 6.77
N GLU A 385 -3.15 -23.53 6.64
CA GLU A 385 -3.63 -24.53 5.67
C GLU A 385 -3.33 -24.12 4.23
N ASN A 386 -3.38 -22.82 3.93
CA ASN A 386 -3.06 -22.31 2.59
C ASN A 386 -1.58 -22.45 2.23
N VAL A 387 -0.67 -22.33 3.20
CA VAL A 387 0.78 -22.40 2.96
C VAL A 387 1.38 -23.77 3.24
N ALA A 388 0.61 -24.71 3.78
CA ALA A 388 1.08 -26.05 4.15
C ALA A 388 1.79 -26.77 3.00
N ASP A 389 1.22 -26.74 1.80
CA ASP A 389 1.76 -27.42 0.60
C ASP A 389 2.80 -26.60 -0.17
N TRP A 390 3.06 -25.34 0.24
CA TRP A 390 4.09 -24.53 -0.41
C TRP A 390 5.49 -25.03 -0.02
N PRO A 391 6.47 -24.94 -0.95
CA PRO A 391 7.83 -25.37 -0.67
C PRO A 391 8.43 -24.56 0.47
N SER A 392 9.28 -25.19 1.28
CA SER A 392 10.18 -24.43 2.15
C SER A 392 11.20 -23.67 1.30
N LEU A 393 11.69 -22.54 1.80
CA LEU A 393 12.74 -21.79 1.14
C LEU A 393 13.99 -22.67 0.98
N PRO A 394 14.67 -22.66 -0.19
CA PRO A 394 15.90 -23.41 -0.41
C PRO A 394 16.97 -23.11 0.65
N PRO A 395 17.78 -24.07 1.14
CA PRO A 395 18.74 -23.78 2.21
C PRO A 395 19.89 -22.83 1.80
N GLN A 396 20.28 -22.79 0.52
CA GLN A 396 21.46 -22.04 0.05
C GLN A 396 21.15 -20.63 -0.49
N GLN A 397 19.87 -20.23 -0.55
CA GLN A 397 19.49 -18.88 -0.98
C GLN A 397 19.87 -17.82 0.08
N ASP A 398 20.14 -16.59 -0.36
CA ASP A 398 20.52 -15.45 0.49
C ASP A 398 19.54 -14.26 0.39
N ILE A 399 18.35 -14.50 -0.16
CA ILE A 399 17.23 -13.55 -0.28
C ILE A 399 16.51 -13.40 1.06
N ILE A 400 16.19 -14.49 1.74
CA ILE A 400 15.54 -14.53 3.05
C ILE A 400 16.49 -15.16 4.05
N ARG A 401 17.03 -14.36 4.96
CA ARG A 401 17.96 -14.81 5.99
C ARG A 401 17.23 -15.70 7.01
N PRO A 402 17.90 -16.70 7.61
CA PRO A 402 17.29 -17.50 8.67
C PRO A 402 17.02 -16.63 9.91
N LEU A 403 15.99 -16.97 10.68
CA LEU A 403 15.61 -16.24 11.91
C LEU A 403 16.73 -16.16 12.95
N SER A 404 17.67 -17.11 12.93
CA SER A 404 18.86 -17.13 13.79
C SER A 404 19.99 -16.20 13.35
N ASN A 405 19.97 -15.69 12.11
CA ASN A 405 20.96 -14.76 11.57
C ASN A 405 20.28 -13.66 10.73
N PRO A 406 19.40 -12.84 11.35
CA PRO A 406 18.66 -11.82 10.64
C PRO A 406 19.58 -10.66 10.20
N ILE A 407 19.10 -9.82 9.29
CA ILE A 407 19.79 -8.59 8.92
C ILE A 407 19.79 -7.61 10.11
N LYS A 408 18.67 -7.52 10.81
CA LYS A 408 18.51 -6.77 12.06
C LYS A 408 17.60 -7.55 13.01
N ALA A 409 17.97 -7.59 14.29
CA ALA A 409 17.24 -8.35 15.31
C ALA A 409 15.81 -7.81 15.57
N ALA A 410 15.60 -6.53 15.34
CA ALA A 410 14.29 -5.87 15.36
C ALA A 410 13.93 -5.37 13.96
N GLY A 411 12.67 -4.97 13.79
CA GLY A 411 12.16 -4.37 12.58
C GLY A 411 12.89 -3.07 12.21
N HIS A 412 12.80 -2.70 10.95
CA HIS A 412 13.36 -1.47 10.41
C HIS A 412 12.44 -0.25 10.64
N LEU A 413 11.13 -0.44 10.82
CA LEU A 413 10.23 0.67 11.12
C LEU A 413 10.27 1.01 12.61
N VAL A 414 10.43 2.29 12.91
CA VAL A 414 10.45 2.83 14.27
C VAL A 414 9.43 3.95 14.36
N VAL A 415 8.59 3.89 15.39
CA VAL A 415 7.68 4.99 15.75
C VAL A 415 8.41 5.90 16.71
N LEU A 416 8.43 7.20 16.42
CA LEU A 416 9.11 8.20 17.23
C LEU A 416 8.10 9.15 17.86
N HIS A 417 8.29 9.48 19.13
CA HIS A 417 7.51 10.48 19.87
C HIS A 417 8.42 11.57 20.44
N GLY A 418 7.86 12.73 20.77
CA GLY A 418 8.59 13.78 21.47
C GLY A 418 8.01 15.15 21.19
N ASN A 419 8.70 16.21 21.61
CA ASN A 419 8.16 17.56 21.50
C ASN A 419 7.98 18.03 20.04
N ILE A 420 8.67 17.43 19.06
CA ILE A 420 8.46 17.69 17.62
C ILE A 420 7.22 16.95 17.11
N ALA A 421 7.01 15.71 17.55
CA ALA A 421 6.00 14.78 17.04
C ALA A 421 5.14 14.18 18.18
N PRO A 422 4.32 14.98 18.88
CA PRO A 422 3.55 14.48 20.00
C PRO A 422 2.46 13.48 19.58
N GLY A 423 1.96 13.56 18.35
CA GLY A 423 1.05 12.57 17.76
C GLY A 423 1.76 11.38 17.10
N GLY A 424 3.09 11.32 17.19
CA GLY A 424 3.92 10.29 16.57
C GLY A 424 4.50 10.70 15.22
N ALA A 425 5.55 9.97 14.83
CA ALA A 425 6.21 10.01 13.53
C ALA A 425 6.74 8.62 13.17
N VAL A 426 7.05 8.39 11.89
CA VAL A 426 7.54 7.09 11.41
C VAL A 426 8.90 7.27 10.77
N ALA A 427 9.86 6.45 11.20
CA ALA A 427 11.20 6.39 10.64
C ALA A 427 11.51 4.99 10.09
N LYS A 428 12.35 4.94 9.05
CA LYS A 428 12.98 3.71 8.58
C LYS A 428 14.43 3.72 9.04
N ILE A 429 14.76 2.87 10.00
CA ILE A 429 16.08 2.77 10.63
C ILE A 429 16.63 1.36 10.45
N THR A 430 17.58 1.20 9.52
CA THR A 430 18.18 -0.11 9.21
C THR A 430 19.28 -0.52 10.18
N GLY A 431 19.82 0.44 10.93
CA GLY A 431 20.92 0.27 11.88
C GLY A 431 22.31 0.54 11.28
N LYS A 432 22.44 0.59 9.95
CA LYS A 432 23.70 0.95 9.26
C LYS A 432 24.08 2.41 9.45
N GLU A 433 23.07 3.26 9.66
CA GLU A 433 23.17 4.69 9.93
C GLU A 433 23.51 5.01 11.39
N GLY A 434 23.50 4.02 12.29
CA GLY A 434 23.53 4.22 13.74
C GLY A 434 22.13 4.25 14.34
N LEU A 435 22.06 4.48 15.66
CA LEU A 435 20.78 4.52 16.40
C LEU A 435 20.43 5.91 16.93
N ARG A 436 21.36 6.87 16.88
CA ARG A 436 21.15 8.25 17.32
C ARG A 436 21.72 9.22 16.31
N PHE A 437 21.04 10.34 16.13
CA PHE A 437 21.49 11.47 15.32
C PHE A 437 21.16 12.78 16.03
N GLU A 438 22.12 13.70 16.08
CA GLU A 438 21.94 15.04 16.59
C GLU A 438 22.59 16.05 15.64
N GLY A 439 21.89 17.13 15.33
CA GLY A 439 22.38 18.16 14.42
C GLY A 439 21.54 19.44 14.44
N GLU A 440 22.09 20.50 13.84
CA GLU A 440 21.41 21.80 13.70
C GLU A 440 20.33 21.72 12.63
N ALA A 441 19.16 22.30 12.92
CA ALA A 441 18.06 22.38 11.98
C ALA A 441 18.37 23.31 10.82
N ARG A 442 17.98 22.91 9.61
CA ARG A 442 17.88 23.79 8.43
C ARG A 442 16.52 23.57 7.78
N CYS A 443 15.71 24.62 7.73
CA CYS A 443 14.29 24.55 7.48
C CYS A 443 13.92 24.95 6.04
N PHE A 444 12.98 24.21 5.47
CA PHE A 444 12.41 24.40 4.15
C PHE A 444 10.89 24.27 4.24
N ASN A 445 10.16 25.10 3.50
CA ASN A 445 8.69 25.07 3.45
C ASN A 445 8.15 24.29 2.25
N LYS A 446 9.04 23.78 1.40
CA LYS A 446 8.72 23.00 0.21
C LYS A 446 9.90 22.09 -0.16
N GLU A 447 9.65 20.89 -0.68
CA GLU A 447 10.73 20.00 -1.15
C GLU A 447 11.62 20.68 -2.22
N SER A 448 11.01 21.49 -3.11
CA SER A 448 11.74 22.18 -4.17
C SER A 448 12.80 23.16 -3.65
N GLU A 449 12.60 23.76 -2.48
CA GLU A 449 13.57 24.64 -1.84
C GLU A 449 14.80 23.85 -1.38
N LEU A 450 14.57 22.68 -0.75
CA LEU A 450 15.64 21.77 -0.35
C LEU A 450 16.41 21.24 -1.57
N VAL A 451 15.72 20.80 -2.61
CA VAL A 451 16.35 20.31 -3.85
C VAL A 451 17.22 21.39 -4.49
N THR A 452 16.77 22.65 -4.47
CA THR A 452 17.56 23.78 -4.99
C THR A 452 18.88 23.95 -4.22
N GLU A 453 18.84 23.93 -2.89
CA GLU A 453 20.04 24.05 -2.05
C GLU A 453 20.98 22.83 -2.16
N LEU A 454 20.41 21.63 -2.30
CA LEU A 454 21.19 20.40 -2.53
C LEU A 454 21.94 20.45 -3.85
N ASN A 455 21.26 20.84 -4.92
CA ASN A 455 21.86 20.96 -6.25
C ASN A 455 22.91 22.07 -6.33
N ALA A 456 22.75 23.13 -5.54
CA ALA A 456 23.75 24.20 -5.41
C ALA A 456 24.97 23.78 -4.57
N GLY A 457 24.92 22.63 -3.87
CA GLY A 457 26.00 22.19 -2.98
C GLY A 457 26.10 23.00 -1.69
N ASN A 458 25.02 23.69 -1.30
CA ASN A 458 25.01 24.61 -0.17
C ASN A 458 24.78 23.94 1.19
N ILE A 459 24.53 22.63 1.23
CA ILE A 459 24.35 21.89 2.49
C ILE A 459 25.72 21.66 3.15
N PRO A 460 25.93 22.14 4.41
CA PRO A 460 27.20 21.97 5.12
C PRO A 460 27.60 20.49 5.25
N ARG A 461 28.89 20.23 5.13
CA ARG A 461 29.50 18.87 5.23
C ARG A 461 30.33 18.67 6.49
N ASP A 462 30.68 19.77 7.17
CA ASP A 462 31.60 19.83 8.31
C ASP A 462 30.92 19.59 9.66
N ARG A 463 29.59 19.56 9.70
CA ARG A 463 28.78 19.31 10.90
C ARG A 463 27.50 18.55 10.59
N ASN A 464 26.87 17.98 11.60
CA ASN A 464 25.60 17.29 11.43
C ASN A 464 24.46 18.29 11.24
N ILE A 465 23.63 18.06 10.22
CA ILE A 465 22.49 18.91 9.88
C ILE A 465 21.20 18.08 9.87
N VAL A 466 20.13 18.61 10.45
CA VAL A 466 18.78 18.05 10.32
C VAL A 466 18.00 18.92 9.34
N LEU A 467 17.78 18.40 8.13
CA LEU A 467 17.02 19.09 7.10
C LEU A 467 15.52 18.90 7.38
N VAL A 468 14.83 19.99 7.65
CA VAL A 468 13.41 20.01 8.05
C VAL A 468 12.58 20.49 6.87
N VAL A 469 11.76 19.62 6.28
CA VAL A 469 10.81 20.00 5.21
C VAL A 469 9.40 20.00 5.79
N ARG A 470 8.80 21.18 5.94
CA ARG A 470 7.47 21.36 6.55
C ARG A 470 6.44 21.83 5.53
N TYR A 471 5.15 21.74 5.92
CA TYR A 471 4.00 22.06 5.07
C TYR A 471 3.83 21.11 3.88
N GLU A 472 4.32 19.88 4.02
CA GLU A 472 4.14 18.80 3.04
C GLU A 472 3.25 17.68 3.59
N GLY A 473 2.56 17.93 4.72
CA GLY A 473 1.59 17.02 5.33
C GLY A 473 0.26 16.88 4.55
N PRO A 474 -0.71 16.13 5.10
CA PRO A 474 -2.02 15.93 4.47
C PRO A 474 -2.72 17.23 4.03
N LYS A 475 -2.75 18.26 4.88
CA LYS A 475 -3.39 19.55 4.58
C LYS A 475 -2.41 20.56 3.99
N GLY A 476 -1.15 20.52 4.41
CA GLY A 476 -0.10 21.46 3.99
C GLY A 476 0.29 21.30 2.53
N GLY A 477 0.57 20.06 2.11
CA GLY A 477 1.00 19.75 0.73
C GLY A 477 0.03 20.33 -0.29
N PRO A 478 -1.30 20.18 -0.11
CA PRO A 478 -2.01 19.03 0.46
C PRO A 478 -1.78 17.74 -0.33
N GLY A 479 -2.26 16.62 0.23
CA GLY A 479 -2.11 15.30 -0.36
C GLY A 479 -0.87 14.54 0.11
N MET A 480 -0.17 15.09 1.10
CA MET A 480 1.00 14.45 1.74
C MET A 480 1.99 13.89 0.70
N PRO A 481 2.53 14.72 -0.21
CA PRO A 481 3.35 14.25 -1.33
C PRO A 481 4.57 13.45 -0.84
N GLU A 482 4.94 12.42 -1.62
CA GLU A 482 6.12 11.61 -1.35
C GLU A 482 7.37 12.29 -1.94
N GLN A 483 8.32 12.60 -1.08
CA GLN A 483 9.58 13.26 -1.41
C GLN A 483 10.64 12.19 -1.74
N LEU A 484 11.14 12.22 -2.98
CA LEU A 484 12.20 11.31 -3.46
C LEU A 484 13.36 12.06 -4.09
N LYS A 485 13.13 13.23 -4.71
CA LYS A 485 14.21 13.97 -5.37
C LYS A 485 15.25 14.38 -4.35
N ALA A 486 14.80 14.91 -3.20
CA ALA A 486 15.71 15.29 -2.13
C ALA A 486 16.57 14.10 -1.65
N SER A 487 15.95 12.95 -1.39
CA SER A 487 16.68 11.79 -0.86
C SER A 487 17.58 11.11 -1.88
N ALA A 488 17.17 11.02 -3.16
CA ALA A 488 18.02 10.53 -4.24
C ALA A 488 19.23 11.45 -4.48
N THR A 489 19.02 12.78 -4.45
CA THR A 489 20.12 13.75 -4.57
C THR A 489 21.10 13.64 -3.42
N LEU A 490 20.64 13.39 -2.18
CA LEU A 490 21.52 13.14 -1.04
C LEU A 490 22.42 11.91 -1.23
N ILE A 491 21.86 10.82 -1.77
CA ILE A 491 22.63 9.61 -2.09
C ILE A 491 23.66 9.92 -3.16
N GLY A 492 23.27 10.58 -4.26
CA GLY A 492 24.19 11.00 -5.33
C GLY A 492 25.30 11.95 -4.84
N ALA A 493 25.00 12.80 -3.85
CA ALA A 493 25.95 13.72 -3.23
C ALA A 493 26.85 13.06 -2.16
N ASN A 494 26.57 11.79 -1.81
CA ASN A 494 27.24 11.03 -0.74
C ASN A 494 27.26 11.77 0.62
N LEU A 495 26.15 12.44 0.96
CA LEU A 495 26.00 13.18 2.21
C LEU A 495 25.55 12.24 3.34
N LYS A 496 26.44 12.00 4.30
CA LYS A 496 26.19 11.11 5.46
C LYS A 496 25.96 11.85 6.78
N ASN A 497 26.28 13.13 6.82
CA ASN A 497 26.16 14.01 7.99
C ASN A 497 24.78 14.68 8.07
N VAL A 498 23.75 14.07 7.50
CA VAL A 498 22.41 14.66 7.40
C VAL A 498 21.32 13.70 7.86
N ALA A 499 20.30 14.26 8.51
CA ALA A 499 19.00 13.62 8.71
C ALA A 499 17.92 14.42 7.97
N LEU A 500 16.85 13.73 7.57
CA LEU A 500 15.68 14.31 6.92
C LEU A 500 14.46 14.15 7.83
N ILE A 501 13.74 15.23 8.12
CA ILE A 501 12.47 15.16 8.84
C ILE A 501 11.38 15.94 8.09
N THR A 502 10.16 15.40 8.06
CA THR A 502 9.01 16.04 7.40
C THR A 502 7.67 15.67 8.01
N ASP A 503 6.69 16.56 7.88
CA ASP A 503 5.26 16.26 8.08
C ASP A 503 4.63 15.54 6.87
N GLY A 504 5.32 15.47 5.73
CA GLY A 504 4.98 14.68 4.56
C GLY A 504 5.48 13.23 4.61
N ARG A 505 5.82 12.67 3.44
CA ARG A 505 6.33 11.29 3.29
C ARG A 505 7.67 11.31 2.56
N TYR A 506 8.57 10.40 2.91
CA TYR A 506 9.78 10.12 2.14
C TYR A 506 9.69 8.77 1.46
N SER A 507 10.22 8.69 0.25
CA SER A 507 10.26 7.42 -0.46
C SER A 507 11.27 6.45 0.16
N GLY A 508 10.89 5.17 0.19
CA GLY A 508 11.65 4.10 0.83
C GLY A 508 13.03 3.83 0.23
N ALA A 509 13.37 4.44 -0.91
CA ALA A 509 14.64 4.30 -1.64
C ALA A 509 15.86 4.97 -0.96
N SER A 510 15.72 5.42 0.29
CA SER A 510 16.61 6.38 0.90
C SER A 510 17.47 5.75 2.02
N HIS A 511 18.69 6.25 2.22
CA HIS A 511 19.60 5.81 3.30
C HIS A 511 19.78 6.91 4.35
N GLY A 512 19.82 6.56 5.63
CA GLY A 512 20.05 7.50 6.74
C GLY A 512 18.84 7.68 7.66
N PHE A 513 18.93 8.66 8.58
CA PHE A 513 17.83 9.02 9.48
C PHE A 513 16.77 9.80 8.73
N ILE A 514 15.69 9.12 8.36
CA ILE A 514 14.61 9.68 7.56
C ILE A 514 13.31 9.48 8.31
N VAL A 515 12.74 10.59 8.76
CA VAL A 515 11.53 10.63 9.57
C VAL A 515 10.44 11.34 8.78
N GLY A 516 9.35 10.64 8.53
CA GLY A 516 8.14 11.20 7.93
C GLY A 516 6.97 11.14 8.89
N HIS A 517 5.81 11.57 8.40
CA HIS A 517 4.54 11.46 9.11
C HIS A 517 4.53 12.17 10.47
N ILE A 518 5.28 13.27 10.61
CA ILE A 518 5.29 14.04 11.85
C ILE A 518 3.89 14.62 12.11
N VAL A 519 3.29 14.23 13.24
CA VAL A 519 1.97 14.69 13.67
C VAL A 519 2.06 15.46 14.99
N PRO A 520 1.37 16.61 15.14
CA PRO A 520 0.60 17.30 14.10
C PRO A 520 1.46 17.93 12.99
N GLU A 521 0.91 18.01 11.78
CA GLU A 521 1.60 18.65 10.65
C GLU A 521 1.73 20.17 10.83
N ALA A 522 2.66 20.80 10.10
CA ALA A 522 2.92 22.23 10.22
C ALA A 522 1.70 23.09 9.85
N ALA A 523 0.92 22.66 8.87
CA ALA A 523 -0.22 23.43 8.36
C ALA A 523 -1.37 23.59 9.37
N VAL A 524 -1.40 22.78 10.42
CA VAL A 524 -2.36 22.86 11.52
C VAL A 524 -1.74 23.38 12.82
N GLY A 525 -0.53 23.94 12.75
CA GLY A 525 0.15 24.53 13.91
C GLY A 525 0.86 23.49 14.79
N GLY A 526 1.25 22.35 14.23
CA GLY A 526 2.06 21.36 14.95
C GLY A 526 3.46 21.88 15.31
N PRO A 527 4.15 21.27 16.29
CA PRO A 527 5.45 21.77 16.78
C PRO A 527 6.54 21.88 15.69
N ILE A 528 6.49 21.05 14.65
CA ILE A 528 7.38 21.16 13.48
C ILE A 528 7.31 22.55 12.79
N ALA A 529 6.18 23.27 12.88
CA ALA A 529 6.07 24.64 12.37
C ALA A 529 6.89 25.66 13.17
N ALA A 530 7.23 25.35 14.44
CA ALA A 530 7.96 26.23 15.34
C ALA A 530 9.49 26.10 15.22
N ILE A 531 9.98 25.11 14.50
CA ILE A 531 11.42 24.90 14.29
C ILE A 531 11.99 26.08 13.48
N LYS A 532 13.17 26.55 13.90
CA LYS A 532 13.97 27.59 13.26
C LYS A 532 15.35 27.05 12.92
N ASP A 533 15.97 27.67 11.92
CA ASP A 533 17.37 27.36 11.58
C ASP A 533 18.28 27.53 12.80
N GLY A 534 19.15 26.54 13.02
CA GLY A 534 20.08 26.50 14.15
C GLY A 534 19.52 25.86 15.42
N ASP A 535 18.22 25.56 15.53
CA ASP A 535 17.73 24.73 16.65
C ASP A 535 18.39 23.35 16.60
N VAL A 536 18.85 22.82 17.73
CA VAL A 536 19.43 21.46 17.78
C VAL A 536 18.31 20.44 17.86
N ILE A 537 18.34 19.44 16.98
CA ILE A 537 17.37 18.33 16.95
C ILE A 537 18.08 17.02 17.22
N SER A 538 17.49 16.20 18.10
CA SER A 538 17.96 14.85 18.44
C SER A 538 16.92 13.82 18.02
N ILE A 539 17.37 12.77 17.32
CA ILE A 539 16.60 11.61 16.90
C ILE A 539 17.24 10.37 17.52
N ASP A 540 16.48 9.60 18.28
CA ASP A 540 16.96 8.43 19.01
C ASP A 540 16.04 7.22 18.78
N ALA A 541 16.57 6.21 18.10
CA ALA A 541 15.87 4.97 17.78
C ALA A 541 15.75 4.01 18.97
N GLU A 542 16.63 4.13 19.97
CA GLU A 542 16.63 3.26 21.15
C GLU A 542 15.53 3.69 22.13
N THR A 543 15.45 4.99 22.40
CA THR A 543 14.40 5.58 23.24
C THR A 543 13.11 5.85 22.46
N CYS A 544 13.14 5.70 21.13
CA CYS A 544 12.03 6.01 20.23
C CYS A 544 11.60 7.49 20.33
N THR A 545 12.58 8.41 20.39
CA THR A 545 12.33 9.84 20.59
C THR A 545 12.79 10.74 19.44
N ILE A 546 12.04 11.82 19.19
CA ILE A 546 12.42 12.93 18.30
C ILE A 546 12.10 14.27 18.99
N SER A 547 13.13 15.08 19.23
CA SER A 547 12.99 16.32 19.98
C SER A 547 13.88 17.45 19.50
N MET A 548 13.42 18.69 19.62
CA MET A 548 14.25 19.89 19.52
C MET A 548 14.68 20.36 20.91
N ASN A 549 15.92 20.83 21.04
CA ASN A 549 16.46 21.45 22.25
C ASN A 549 15.96 22.90 22.39
N VAL A 550 14.64 23.04 22.52
CA VAL A 550 13.93 24.30 22.70
C VAL A 550 12.92 24.08 23.82
N GLY A 551 12.86 24.98 24.79
CA GLY A 551 11.93 24.87 25.92
C GLY A 551 10.46 24.98 25.48
N ASP A 552 9.57 24.31 26.20
CA ASP A 552 8.14 24.27 25.88
C ASP A 552 7.49 25.67 25.80
N GLU A 553 7.90 26.61 26.66
CA GLU A 553 7.39 27.98 26.63
C GLU A 553 7.85 28.76 25.38
N ASP A 554 9.07 28.50 24.91
CA ASP A 554 9.56 29.08 23.66
C ASP A 554 8.83 28.49 22.45
N ILE A 555 8.58 27.17 22.44
CA ILE A 555 7.78 26.51 21.40
C ILE A 555 6.38 27.12 21.34
N LYS A 556 5.69 27.23 22.49
CA LYS A 556 4.38 27.88 22.59
C LYS A 556 4.45 29.34 22.15
N GLY A 557 5.48 30.08 22.56
CA GLY A 557 5.70 31.47 22.16
C GLY A 557 5.82 31.65 20.65
N ARG A 558 6.58 30.76 20.00
CA ARG A 558 6.73 30.70 18.53
C ARG A 558 5.39 30.36 17.85
N LEU A 559 4.64 29.38 18.38
CA LEU A 559 3.33 28.99 17.84
C LEU A 559 2.24 30.07 18.03
N ARG A 560 2.30 30.92 19.07
CA ARG A 560 1.40 32.08 19.21
C ARG A 560 1.58 33.11 18.10
N GLN A 561 2.78 33.20 17.53
CA GLN A 561 3.08 34.09 16.41
C GLN A 561 2.85 33.43 15.05
N TRP A 562 2.68 32.10 15.03
CA TRP A 562 2.41 31.36 13.82
C TRP A 562 1.03 31.70 13.26
N LYS A 563 0.97 31.88 11.94
CA LYS A 563 -0.27 32.11 11.21
C LYS A 563 -0.47 30.95 10.24
N PRO A 564 -1.67 30.34 10.19
CA PRO A 564 -1.98 29.33 9.20
C PRO A 564 -1.64 29.82 7.79
N PRO A 565 -0.90 29.04 6.99
CA PRO A 565 -0.61 29.42 5.62
C PRO A 565 -1.91 29.49 4.80
N ARG A 566 -1.92 30.33 3.76
CA ARG A 566 -3.05 30.38 2.83
C ARG A 566 -3.19 28.99 2.18
N PRO A 567 -4.41 28.42 2.09
CA PRO A 567 -4.61 27.15 1.41
C PRO A 567 -4.08 27.24 -0.04
N PRO A 568 -3.19 26.34 -0.46
CA PRO A 568 -2.61 26.38 -1.81
C PRO A 568 -3.65 26.00 -2.89
N VAL A 569 -4.78 25.44 -2.49
CA VAL A 569 -5.93 25.08 -3.35
C VAL A 569 -7.23 25.47 -2.64
N THR A 570 -8.21 25.96 -3.41
CA THR A 570 -9.51 26.42 -2.89
C THR A 570 -10.72 25.77 -3.57
N ARG A 571 -10.47 24.94 -4.60
CA ARG A 571 -11.45 24.21 -5.42
C ARG A 571 -10.86 22.85 -5.82
N GLY A 572 -11.71 21.94 -6.31
CA GLY A 572 -11.30 20.64 -6.83
C GLY A 572 -11.01 19.59 -5.76
N THR A 573 -10.49 18.42 -6.18
CA THR A 573 -10.33 17.24 -5.31
C THR A 573 -9.41 17.50 -4.11
N LEU A 574 -8.28 18.20 -4.32
CA LEU A 574 -7.35 18.51 -3.22
C LEU A 574 -7.95 19.45 -2.17
N ALA A 575 -8.83 20.38 -2.56
CA ALA A 575 -9.52 21.23 -1.60
C ALA A 575 -10.54 20.45 -0.76
N LYS A 576 -11.23 19.47 -1.35
CA LYS A 576 -12.11 18.54 -0.61
C LYS A 576 -11.28 17.69 0.35
N TYR A 577 -10.18 17.09 -0.14
CA TYR A 577 -9.26 16.28 0.66
C TYR A 577 -8.73 17.06 1.86
N ALA A 578 -8.13 18.25 1.65
CA ALA A 578 -7.57 19.06 2.73
C ALA A 578 -8.59 19.44 3.82
N LYS A 579 -9.88 19.52 3.46
CA LYS A 579 -10.96 19.82 4.40
C LYS A 579 -11.36 18.62 5.27
N LEU A 580 -11.33 17.42 4.70
CA LEU A 580 -11.84 16.19 5.33
C LEU A 580 -10.75 15.34 5.98
N VAL A 581 -9.50 15.46 5.50
CA VAL A 581 -8.44 14.53 5.87
C VAL A 581 -8.05 14.62 7.35
N ALA A 582 -7.91 13.45 7.96
CA ALA A 582 -7.39 13.25 9.30
C ALA A 582 -5.85 13.30 9.36
N SER A 583 -5.28 13.12 10.55
CA SER A 583 -3.83 13.10 10.72
C SER A 583 -3.18 11.87 10.08
N ALA A 584 -1.87 11.92 9.83
CA ALA A 584 -1.14 10.74 9.35
C ALA A 584 -1.16 9.57 10.37
N SER A 585 -1.20 9.87 11.67
CA SER A 585 -1.33 8.88 12.75
C SER A 585 -2.72 8.22 12.77
N ASP A 586 -3.71 8.83 12.12
CA ASP A 586 -5.03 8.26 11.89
C ASP A 586 -5.16 7.61 10.49
N GLY A 587 -4.04 7.43 9.78
CA GLY A 587 -4.05 6.87 8.42
C GLY A 587 -4.40 7.88 7.32
N ALA A 588 -4.50 9.17 7.63
CA ALA A 588 -4.90 10.25 6.70
C ALA A 588 -6.19 9.93 5.91
N VAL A 589 -7.16 9.30 6.57
CA VAL A 589 -8.48 8.97 6.00
C VAL A 589 -9.36 10.23 5.90
N THR A 590 -10.42 10.19 5.08
CA THR A 590 -11.33 11.34 4.87
C THR A 590 -12.75 11.16 5.39
N ASP A 591 -13.01 10.11 6.16
CA ASP A 591 -14.33 9.67 6.62
C ASP A 591 -14.43 9.48 8.15
N LEU A 592 -13.64 10.23 8.95
CA LEU A 592 -13.69 10.22 10.42
C LEU A 592 -14.58 11.34 11.00
N PHE A 593 -15.88 11.32 10.73
CA PHE A 593 -16.83 12.32 11.23
C PHE A 593 -18.09 11.71 11.87
#